data_AF-A0A3D4PHT5-F1
#
_entry.id   AF-A0A3D4PHT5-F1
#
_cell.length_a   1.000
_cell.length_b   1.000
_cell.length_c   1.000
_cell.angle_alpha   90.00
_cell.angle_beta   90.00
_cell.angle_gamma   90.00
#
_symmetry.space_group_name_H-M   'P 1'
#
loop_
_entity.id
_entity.type
_entity.pdbx_description
1 polymer ?
#
loop_
_entity_poly.entity_id
_entity_poly.type
_entity_poly.pdbx_seq_one_letter_code
_entity_poly.pdbx_strand_id
1 'polypeptide(L)'
;AEVTRAAVRLEAPDQSPGARTRMVFAVTDTNGEVLGLYRMQDATTFSIDVAVAKARNVAYYSDPNDVLPIDKDTPFDPNNTSPEPIDPATAFTNRTFRYLSEPRFPDGVDGTPAAPFSILNNPSIDPTTGENIGAPAAASTFTSVLGYDAFNPQTNFRDPGDAGVMPAVGASTRANQNGVVFFPGSTPLYINNQIVGGFGVSGDGVDQDDVVTYLGATEFLPDGVNIPRADQVFVDGVRLPYQKFLRNPFG
;
A
#
# COMPACT_ATOMS: atom_id res chain seq x y z
N ALA A 1 -8.82 -5.12 -29.58
CA ALA A 1 -8.24 -4.23 -28.56
C ALA A 1 -9.04 -2.92 -28.46
N GLU A 2 -10.38 -2.97 -28.52
CA GLU A 2 -11.22 -1.78 -28.80
C GLU A 2 -12.17 -1.37 -27.67
N VAL A 3 -11.88 -1.75 -26.42
CA VAL A 3 -12.65 -1.21 -25.29
C VAL A 3 -11.66 -0.81 -24.20
N THR A 4 -11.52 0.49 -23.98
CA THR A 4 -10.78 1.05 -22.84
C THR A 4 -11.46 0.57 -21.56
N ARG A 5 -10.77 -0.24 -20.75
CA ARG A 5 -11.28 -0.85 -19.51
C ARG A 5 -10.76 -0.11 -18.26
N ALA A 6 -10.76 1.22 -18.29
CA ALA A 6 -10.27 2.00 -17.16
C ALA A 6 -11.36 2.92 -16.62
N ALA A 7 -11.68 2.73 -15.33
CA ALA A 7 -12.40 3.59 -14.38
C ALA A 7 -13.84 4.07 -14.73
N VAL A 8 -14.20 4.23 -16.00
CA VAL A 8 -15.54 4.66 -16.42
C VAL A 8 -16.23 3.51 -17.14
N ARG A 9 -17.17 2.87 -16.45
CA ARG A 9 -18.07 1.91 -17.10
C ARG A 9 -19.25 2.68 -17.65
N LEU A 10 -19.23 2.90 -18.95
CA LEU A 10 -20.42 3.31 -19.67
C LEU A 10 -21.47 2.20 -19.49
N GLU A 11 -22.71 2.60 -19.23
CA GLU A 11 -23.84 1.69 -19.35
C GLU A 11 -23.79 1.05 -20.74
N ALA A 12 -24.04 -0.26 -20.80
CA ALA A 12 -24.28 -0.88 -22.08
C ALA A 12 -25.53 -0.25 -22.73
N PRO A 13 -25.73 -0.37 -24.06
CA PRO A 13 -26.90 0.20 -24.72
C PRO A 13 -28.25 -0.23 -24.13
N ASP A 14 -28.27 -1.33 -23.36
CA ASP A 14 -29.42 -1.87 -22.64
C ASP A 14 -29.52 -1.40 -21.17
N GLN A 15 -28.73 -0.39 -20.76
CA GLN A 15 -28.63 0.13 -19.40
C GLN A 15 -28.14 -0.89 -18.36
N SER A 16 -27.60 -2.03 -18.79
CA SER A 16 -26.95 -2.95 -17.87
C SER A 16 -25.59 -2.38 -17.41
N PRO A 17 -25.15 -2.70 -16.18
CA PRO A 17 -23.82 -2.32 -15.72
C PRO A 17 -22.77 -2.79 -16.73
N GLY A 18 -21.88 -1.88 -17.15
CA GLY A 18 -20.81 -2.19 -18.09
C GLY A 18 -19.95 -3.39 -17.64
N ALA A 19 -19.08 -3.89 -18.54
CA ALA A 19 -18.32 -5.12 -18.35
C ALA A 19 -17.73 -5.29 -16.95
N ARG A 20 -17.93 -6.46 -16.32
CA ARG A 20 -17.42 -6.78 -14.98
C ARG A 20 -15.89 -6.67 -14.89
N THR A 21 -15.37 -6.34 -13.70
CA THR A 21 -13.92 -6.26 -13.43
C THR A 21 -13.26 -7.60 -13.72
N ARG A 22 -11.96 -7.59 -14.00
CA ARG A 22 -11.12 -8.79 -14.05
C ARG A 22 -9.90 -8.54 -13.18
N MET A 23 -9.85 -9.23 -12.05
CA MET A 23 -8.88 -8.98 -11.00
C MET A 23 -7.91 -10.15 -10.84
N VAL A 24 -6.78 -9.84 -10.24
CA VAL A 24 -5.92 -10.78 -9.56
C VAL A 24 -6.07 -10.57 -8.06
N PHE A 25 -6.10 -11.68 -7.34
CA PHE A 25 -6.21 -11.74 -5.89
C PHE A 25 -5.00 -12.47 -5.34
N ALA A 26 -4.39 -11.93 -4.30
CA ALA A 26 -3.30 -12.57 -3.58
C ALA A 26 -3.56 -12.52 -2.07
N VAL A 27 -3.27 -13.63 -1.39
CA VAL A 27 -3.25 -13.74 0.07
C VAL A 27 -1.85 -14.14 0.49
N THR A 28 -1.28 -13.42 1.45
CA THR A 28 -0.01 -13.78 2.08
C THR A 28 -0.18 -14.03 3.57
N ASP A 29 0.71 -14.81 4.16
CA ASP A 29 0.89 -14.85 5.62
C ASP A 29 1.68 -13.63 6.11
N THR A 30 1.96 -13.57 7.42
CA THR A 30 2.77 -12.50 8.03
C THR A 30 4.25 -12.56 7.65
N ASN A 31 4.76 -13.69 7.16
CA ASN A 31 6.12 -13.81 6.64
C ASN A 31 6.23 -13.40 5.16
N GLY A 32 5.12 -12.98 4.54
CA GLY A 32 5.03 -12.66 3.11
C GLY A 32 4.96 -13.86 2.17
N GLU A 33 4.77 -15.08 2.70
CA GLU A 33 4.56 -16.28 1.88
C GLU A 33 3.20 -16.21 1.19
N VAL A 34 3.14 -16.52 -0.10
CA VAL A 34 1.88 -16.50 -0.85
C VAL A 34 1.08 -17.77 -0.54
N LEU A 35 0.01 -17.62 0.23
CA LEU A 35 -0.92 -18.71 0.56
C LEU A 35 -1.92 -18.98 -0.57
N GLY A 36 -2.24 -17.95 -1.35
CA GLY A 36 -3.17 -18.05 -2.46
C GLY A 36 -2.93 -16.97 -3.50
N LEU A 37 -3.03 -17.35 -4.76
CA LEU A 37 -2.96 -16.44 -5.90
C LEU A 37 -3.98 -16.89 -6.94
N TYR A 38 -4.95 -16.04 -7.24
CA TYR A 38 -5.97 -16.32 -8.25
C TYR A 38 -6.05 -15.19 -9.26
N ARG A 39 -5.85 -15.54 -10.53
CA ARG A 39 -6.01 -14.62 -11.65
C ARG A 39 -7.26 -14.97 -12.43
N MET A 40 -8.23 -14.05 -12.46
CA MET A 40 -9.38 -14.20 -13.35
C MET A 40 -8.93 -14.24 -14.82
N GLN A 41 -9.66 -14.98 -15.64
CA GLN A 41 -9.47 -14.93 -17.09
C GLN A 41 -9.59 -13.48 -17.57
N ASP A 42 -8.62 -13.04 -18.38
CA ASP A 42 -8.48 -11.67 -18.92
C ASP A 42 -8.11 -10.57 -17.92
N ALA A 43 -7.74 -10.89 -16.67
CA ALA A 43 -7.15 -9.88 -15.79
C ALA A 43 -5.76 -9.46 -16.30
N THR A 44 -5.31 -8.25 -15.98
CA THR A 44 -4.01 -7.76 -16.46
C THR A 44 -2.86 -8.60 -15.90
N THR A 45 -1.85 -8.90 -16.72
CA THR A 45 -0.72 -9.76 -16.30
C THR A 45 0.12 -9.10 -15.22
N PHE A 46 0.34 -7.78 -15.30
CA PHE A 46 1.09 -7.05 -14.27
C PHE A 46 0.43 -7.11 -12.89
N SER A 47 -0.89 -7.31 -12.83
CA SER A 47 -1.62 -7.42 -11.56
C SER A 47 -1.23 -8.64 -10.72
N ILE A 48 -0.54 -9.63 -11.32
CA ILE A 48 0.00 -10.77 -10.57
C ILE A 48 1.00 -10.30 -9.53
N ASP A 49 1.99 -9.50 -9.95
CA ASP A 49 3.03 -9.01 -9.06
C ASP A 49 2.47 -7.94 -8.11
N VAL A 50 1.66 -7.02 -8.65
CA VAL A 50 1.05 -5.94 -7.85
C VAL A 50 0.15 -6.47 -6.74
N ALA A 51 -0.68 -7.50 -6.99
CA ALA A 51 -1.54 -8.07 -5.95
C ALA A 51 -0.71 -8.71 -4.83
N VAL A 52 0.37 -9.41 -5.16
CA VAL A 52 1.28 -10.01 -4.16
C VAL A 52 2.00 -8.92 -3.35
N ALA A 53 2.55 -7.90 -4.02
CA ALA A 53 3.22 -6.79 -3.36
C ALA A 53 2.27 -6.06 -2.39
N LYS A 54 1.05 -5.75 -2.84
CA LYS A 54 -0.01 -5.16 -2.01
C LYS A 54 -0.29 -5.99 -0.74
N ALA A 55 -0.45 -7.31 -0.89
CA ALA A 55 -0.68 -8.22 0.23
C ALA A 55 0.49 -8.23 1.23
N ARG A 56 1.74 -8.30 0.72
CA ARG A 56 2.95 -8.25 1.55
C ARG A 56 3.08 -6.94 2.32
N ASN A 57 2.86 -5.81 1.64
CA ASN A 57 2.98 -4.50 2.28
C ASN A 57 2.03 -4.37 3.47
N VAL A 58 0.74 -4.68 3.30
CA VAL A 58 -0.23 -4.50 4.39
C VAL A 58 -0.03 -5.48 5.54
N ALA A 59 0.48 -6.69 5.28
CA ALA A 59 0.87 -7.65 6.31
C ALA A 59 2.02 -7.11 7.18
N TYR A 60 3.04 -6.51 6.55
CA TYR A 60 4.20 -5.95 7.24
C TYR A 60 3.89 -4.65 8.00
N TYR A 61 3.33 -3.65 7.32
CA TYR A 61 3.11 -2.31 7.91
C TYR A 61 2.01 -2.28 8.98
N SER A 62 1.24 -3.35 9.13
CA SER A 62 0.21 -3.49 10.16
C SER A 62 0.58 -4.50 11.26
N ASP A 63 1.82 -5.01 11.27
CA ASP A 63 2.35 -5.86 12.34
C ASP A 63 3.34 -5.07 13.21
N PRO A 64 2.97 -4.73 14.47
CA PRO A 64 3.84 -3.97 15.36
C PRO A 64 5.15 -4.71 15.73
N ASN A 65 5.21 -6.03 15.54
CA ASN A 65 6.37 -6.85 15.83
C ASN A 65 7.35 -6.96 14.65
N ASP A 66 6.88 -6.74 13.42
CA ASP A 66 7.69 -6.90 12.20
C ASP A 66 8.13 -5.56 11.61
N VAL A 67 7.25 -4.54 11.65
CA VAL A 67 7.54 -3.24 11.05
C VAL A 67 8.77 -2.59 11.69
N LEU A 68 9.77 -2.29 10.85
CA LEU A 68 11.03 -1.70 11.28
C LEU A 68 10.84 -0.24 11.72
N PRO A 69 11.67 0.27 12.66
CA PRO A 69 11.58 1.65 13.11
C PRO A 69 11.64 2.70 11.98
N ILE A 70 12.37 2.43 10.90
CA ILE A 70 12.49 3.34 9.76
C ILE A 70 11.23 3.40 8.88
N ASP A 71 10.37 2.38 8.97
CA ASP A 71 9.14 2.25 8.19
C ASP A 71 7.89 2.58 9.04
N LYS A 72 8.09 2.84 10.34
CA LYS A 72 7.06 3.42 11.20
C LYS A 72 6.89 4.89 10.83
N ASP A 73 5.65 5.38 10.92
CA ASP A 73 5.40 6.82 10.94
C ASP A 73 5.86 7.40 12.29
N THR A 74 7.16 7.36 12.51
CA THR A 74 7.85 8.38 13.27
C THR A 74 8.31 9.35 12.20
N PRO A 75 7.88 10.62 12.17
CA PRO A 75 8.56 11.56 11.33
C PRO A 75 10.06 11.43 11.58
N PHE A 76 10.87 11.50 10.52
CA PHE A 76 12.25 11.93 10.70
C PHE A 76 12.17 13.36 11.22
N ASP A 77 11.92 13.49 12.53
CA ASP A 77 11.89 14.72 13.26
C ASP A 77 13.19 14.77 14.07
N PRO A 78 14.23 15.47 13.60
CA PRO A 78 15.44 15.66 14.40
C PRO A 78 15.19 16.44 15.71
N ASN A 79 13.97 16.97 15.94
CA ASN A 79 13.62 17.81 17.09
C ASN A 79 12.36 17.37 17.88
N ASN A 80 11.64 16.33 17.46
CA ASN A 80 10.45 15.73 18.11
C ASN A 80 9.42 16.75 18.66
N THR A 81 8.66 17.45 17.80
CA THR A 81 7.75 18.55 18.21
C THR A 81 6.28 18.50 17.72
N SER A 82 5.78 17.40 17.13
CA SER A 82 4.33 17.24 16.81
C SER A 82 3.81 15.84 17.17
N PRO A 83 2.50 15.65 17.51
CA PRO A 83 2.03 14.65 18.45
C PRO A 83 1.76 13.27 17.84
N GLU A 84 2.23 12.27 18.57
CA GLU A 84 1.97 10.82 18.52
C GLU A 84 2.27 10.08 17.19
N PRO A 85 3.33 9.25 17.16
CA PRO A 85 3.55 8.27 16.09
C PRO A 85 2.28 7.46 15.83
N ILE A 86 1.99 7.13 14.56
CA ILE A 86 0.88 6.22 14.29
C ILE A 86 1.16 4.90 15.00
N ASP A 87 0.21 4.43 15.82
CA ASP A 87 0.32 3.15 16.50
C ASP A 87 0.63 2.07 15.44
N PRO A 88 1.76 1.35 15.54
CA PRO A 88 2.13 0.30 14.59
C PRO A 88 1.12 -0.87 14.51
N ALA A 89 0.20 -0.98 15.48
CA ALA A 89 -0.92 -1.91 15.41
C ALA A 89 -2.09 -1.42 14.54
N THR A 90 -2.04 -0.18 14.04
CA THR A 90 -3.06 0.38 13.15
C THR A 90 -3.07 -0.37 11.83
N ALA A 91 -4.25 -0.83 11.42
CA ALA A 91 -4.44 -1.46 10.13
C ALA A 91 -4.30 -0.42 9.00
N PHE A 92 -3.30 -0.62 8.14
CA PHE A 92 -2.99 0.24 6.99
C PHE A 92 -3.37 -0.44 5.67
N THR A 93 -3.78 0.36 4.69
CA THR A 93 -3.94 -0.12 3.31
C THR A 93 -2.96 0.57 2.38
N ASN A 94 -2.80 0.06 1.15
CA ASN A 94 -2.00 0.78 0.15
C ASN A 94 -2.60 2.16 -0.21
N ARG A 95 -3.89 2.42 0.11
CA ARG A 95 -4.48 3.77 0.05
C ARG A 95 -3.94 4.67 1.16
N THR A 96 -3.79 4.14 2.37
CA THR A 96 -3.15 4.87 3.48
C THR A 96 -1.71 5.24 3.12
N PHE A 97 -0.94 4.29 2.56
CA PHE A 97 0.42 4.57 2.09
C PHE A 97 0.44 5.70 1.05
N ARG A 98 -0.47 5.67 0.06
CA ARG A 98 -0.56 6.73 -0.97
C ARG A 98 -0.65 8.12 -0.37
N TYR A 99 -1.51 8.24 0.64
CA TYR A 99 -1.89 9.48 1.27
C TYR A 99 -0.74 10.05 2.10
N LEU A 100 -0.08 9.18 2.88
CA LEU A 100 1.13 9.54 3.63
C LEU A 100 2.36 9.71 2.74
N SER A 101 2.29 9.34 1.45
CA SER A 101 3.36 9.51 0.47
C SER A 101 3.18 10.74 -0.41
N GLU A 102 2.18 11.59 -0.13
CA GLU A 102 1.97 12.83 -0.86
C GLU A 102 3.20 13.74 -0.76
N PRO A 103 3.56 14.49 -1.82
CA PRO A 103 4.72 15.38 -1.78
C PRO A 103 4.67 16.35 -0.59
N ARG A 104 3.48 16.83 -0.26
CA ARG A 104 3.16 17.77 0.82
C ARG A 104 1.99 17.21 1.64
N PHE A 105 1.95 17.47 2.95
CA PHE A 105 0.87 17.01 3.79
C PHE A 105 0.42 18.06 4.82
N PRO A 106 -0.89 18.38 4.88
CA PRO A 106 -1.94 17.94 3.97
C PRO A 106 -1.79 18.51 2.55
N ASP A 107 -2.14 17.73 1.52
CA ASP A 107 -2.07 18.19 0.14
C ASP A 107 -2.99 19.41 -0.11
N GLY A 108 -2.57 20.28 -1.02
CA GLY A 108 -3.28 21.50 -1.40
C GLY A 108 -3.17 22.67 -0.41
N VAL A 109 -2.38 22.55 0.66
CA VAL A 109 -2.08 23.67 1.58
C VAL A 109 -0.64 24.12 1.36
N ASP A 110 -0.49 25.35 0.83
CA ASP A 110 0.83 25.94 0.57
C ASP A 110 1.68 26.03 1.84
N GLY A 111 2.97 25.70 1.73
CA GLY A 111 3.93 25.82 2.82
C GLY A 111 3.92 24.68 3.84
N THR A 112 3.08 23.65 3.66
CA THR A 112 3.12 22.42 4.47
C THR A 112 4.43 21.64 4.27
N PRO A 113 4.88 20.87 5.28
CA PRO A 113 6.01 19.97 5.14
C PRO A 113 5.67 18.79 4.22
N ALA A 114 6.69 18.00 3.88
CA ALA A 114 6.49 16.74 3.18
C ALA A 114 5.79 15.72 4.09
N ALA A 115 4.95 14.86 3.49
CA ALA A 115 4.29 13.77 4.20
C ALA A 115 5.33 12.78 4.77
N PRO A 116 5.03 12.01 5.83
CA PRO A 116 6.00 11.10 6.44
C PRO A 116 6.62 10.07 5.47
N PHE A 117 5.82 9.52 4.56
CA PHE A 117 6.26 8.54 3.56
C PHE A 117 6.72 9.18 2.25
N SER A 118 6.72 10.51 2.17
CA SER A 118 7.09 11.26 0.97
C SER A 118 8.52 10.99 0.53
N ILE A 119 8.73 10.91 -0.78
CA ILE A 119 10.07 10.83 -1.38
C ILE A 119 10.85 12.14 -1.21
N LEU A 120 10.17 13.27 -0.94
CA LEU A 120 10.82 14.56 -0.67
C LEU A 120 11.63 14.58 0.63
N ASN A 121 11.42 13.60 1.52
CA ASN A 121 12.25 13.41 2.72
C ASN A 121 13.64 12.83 2.40
N ASN A 122 13.88 12.39 1.15
CA ASN A 122 15.21 11.95 0.74
C ASN A 122 16.10 13.17 0.40
N PRO A 123 17.29 13.29 1.01
CA PRO A 123 18.26 14.34 0.69
C PRO A 123 18.67 14.45 -0.79
N SER A 124 18.45 13.42 -1.58
CA SER A 124 18.79 13.37 -3.01
C SER A 124 17.69 13.93 -3.92
N ILE A 125 16.55 14.34 -3.35
CA ILE A 125 15.40 14.87 -4.08
C ILE A 125 15.20 16.34 -3.73
N ASP A 126 14.99 17.18 -4.75
CA ASP A 126 14.72 18.60 -4.55
C ASP A 126 13.30 18.76 -3.94
N PRO A 127 13.15 19.33 -2.74
CA PRO A 127 11.86 19.44 -2.07
C PRO A 127 10.90 20.46 -2.70
N THR A 128 11.38 21.24 -3.67
CA THR A 128 10.60 22.23 -4.41
C THR A 128 10.06 21.64 -5.71
N THR A 129 10.90 20.93 -6.46
CA THR A 129 10.55 20.42 -7.80
C THR A 129 10.18 18.94 -7.80
N GLY A 130 10.60 18.17 -6.80
CA GLY A 130 10.47 16.70 -6.77
C GLY A 130 11.43 15.98 -7.71
N GLU A 131 12.38 16.68 -8.32
CA GLU A 131 13.37 16.10 -9.22
C GLU A 131 14.58 15.54 -8.45
N ASN A 132 15.33 14.64 -9.08
CA ASN A 132 16.62 14.21 -8.54
C ASN A 132 17.59 15.40 -8.52
N ILE A 133 18.31 15.58 -7.42
CA ILE A 133 19.42 16.53 -7.34
C ILE A 133 20.62 15.91 -8.06
N GLY A 134 20.75 16.21 -9.35
CA GLY A 134 21.82 15.69 -10.20
C GLY A 134 21.46 14.36 -10.85
N ALA A 135 22.39 13.39 -10.81
CA ALA A 135 22.16 12.07 -11.39
C ALA A 135 21.09 11.29 -10.59
N PRO A 136 20.34 10.35 -11.21
CA PRO A 136 19.38 9.53 -10.50
C PRO A 136 19.98 8.86 -9.25
N ALA A 137 19.33 9.03 -8.10
CA ALA A 137 19.76 8.39 -6.87
C ALA A 137 19.64 6.86 -6.96
N ALA A 138 20.56 6.14 -6.31
CA ALA A 138 20.47 4.69 -6.24
C ALA A 138 19.30 4.29 -5.31
N ALA A 139 18.58 3.23 -5.66
CA ALA A 139 17.51 2.64 -4.85
C ALA A 139 17.87 2.48 -3.36
N SER A 140 19.13 2.12 -3.07
CA SER A 140 19.63 1.92 -1.71
C SER A 140 19.79 3.19 -0.87
N THR A 141 19.75 4.38 -1.47
CA THR A 141 19.90 5.66 -0.75
C THR A 141 18.57 6.26 -0.33
N PHE A 142 17.44 5.72 -0.80
CA PHE A 142 16.14 6.13 -0.31
C PHE A 142 15.96 5.72 1.16
N THR A 143 15.25 6.55 1.91
CA THR A 143 14.94 6.27 3.33
C THR A 143 13.44 6.32 3.62
N SER A 144 12.64 6.91 2.73
CA SER A 144 11.18 6.96 2.87
C SER A 144 10.50 5.75 2.22
N VAL A 145 9.30 5.44 2.69
CA VAL A 145 8.45 4.36 2.18
C VAL A 145 8.21 4.49 0.67
N LEU A 146 7.90 5.69 0.15
CA LEU A 146 7.72 5.89 -1.30
C LEU A 146 9.00 5.67 -2.10
N GLY A 147 10.17 5.96 -1.53
CA GLY A 147 11.45 5.72 -2.21
C GLY A 147 11.79 4.23 -2.39
N TYR A 148 11.09 3.33 -1.69
CA TYR A 148 11.17 1.88 -1.87
C TYR A 148 9.97 1.30 -2.62
N ASP A 149 9.34 2.09 -3.49
CA ASP A 149 8.20 1.60 -4.27
C ASP A 149 8.56 0.41 -5.19
N ALA A 150 7.55 -0.30 -5.67
CA ALA A 150 7.70 -1.45 -6.56
C ALA A 150 8.16 -1.09 -8.00
N PHE A 151 8.25 0.20 -8.33
CA PHE A 151 8.49 0.69 -9.69
C PHE A 151 9.93 1.12 -9.94
N ASN A 152 10.73 1.22 -8.88
CA ASN A 152 12.17 1.38 -8.98
C ASN A 152 12.84 -0.01 -9.13
N PRO A 153 13.72 -0.23 -10.12
CA PRO A 153 14.45 -1.48 -10.20
C PRO A 153 15.29 -1.70 -8.93
N GLN A 154 15.30 -2.94 -8.42
CA GLN A 154 16.09 -3.35 -7.25
C GLN A 154 15.65 -2.71 -5.91
N THR A 155 14.47 -2.09 -5.84
CA THR A 155 13.82 -1.72 -4.57
C THR A 155 12.95 -2.87 -4.09
N ASN A 156 13.56 -3.79 -3.37
CA ASN A 156 12.82 -4.56 -2.38
C ASN A 156 12.64 -3.60 -1.19
N PHE A 157 11.49 -3.58 -0.49
CA PHE A 157 11.35 -2.65 0.63
C PHE A 157 12.14 -3.21 1.83
N ARG A 158 13.43 -2.90 1.88
CA ARG A 158 14.38 -3.34 2.92
C ARG A 158 14.65 -4.84 2.97
N ASP A 159 14.44 -5.61 1.90
CA ASP A 159 14.92 -6.99 1.82
C ASP A 159 16.46 -6.98 1.83
N PRO A 160 17.14 -7.57 2.84
CA PRO A 160 18.60 -7.59 2.92
C PRO A 160 19.28 -8.34 1.78
N GLY A 161 18.52 -8.99 0.89
CA GLY A 161 18.94 -9.31 -0.46
C GLY A 161 19.46 -10.73 -0.62
N ASP A 162 19.06 -11.29 -1.76
CA ASP A 162 19.45 -12.58 -2.34
C ASP A 162 20.96 -12.72 -2.67
N ALA A 163 21.82 -11.80 -2.24
CA ALA A 163 23.27 -11.90 -2.41
C ALA A 163 23.92 -12.52 -1.17
N GLY A 164 23.60 -13.80 -0.91
CA GLY A 164 24.30 -14.60 0.11
C GLY A 164 23.42 -15.47 1.00
N VAL A 165 22.10 -15.37 0.88
CA VAL A 165 21.15 -16.22 1.61
C VAL A 165 20.64 -17.32 0.70
N MET A 166 21.21 -18.52 0.80
CA MET A 166 20.41 -19.71 0.54
C MET A 166 19.48 -19.83 1.75
N PRO A 167 18.15 -19.68 1.60
CA PRO A 167 17.26 -19.93 2.73
C PRO A 167 17.57 -21.33 3.24
N ALA A 168 17.75 -21.47 4.56
CA ALA A 168 17.61 -22.78 5.17
C ALA A 168 16.27 -23.34 4.67
N VAL A 169 16.19 -24.65 4.41
CA VAL A 169 14.91 -25.28 4.07
C VAL A 169 13.88 -24.85 5.13
N GLY A 170 12.99 -23.91 4.76
CA GLY A 170 11.99 -23.33 5.66
C GLY A 170 12.15 -21.86 6.12
N ALA A 171 13.12 -21.04 5.68
CA ALA A 171 13.13 -19.62 6.07
C ALA A 171 13.83 -18.64 5.09
N SER A 172 13.03 -17.77 4.46
CA SER A 172 13.36 -16.37 4.15
C SER A 172 12.11 -15.54 4.46
N THR A 173 12.22 -14.45 5.24
CA THR A 173 11.08 -13.55 5.48
C THR A 173 10.83 -12.76 4.19
N ARG A 174 9.91 -13.26 3.37
CA ARG A 174 9.50 -12.64 2.10
C ARG A 174 8.66 -11.38 2.30
N ALA A 175 8.36 -11.03 3.55
CA ALA A 175 7.62 -9.85 3.95
C ALA A 175 8.10 -8.62 3.18
N ASN A 176 9.42 -8.44 3.03
CA ASN A 176 10.07 -7.25 2.49
C ASN A 176 10.32 -7.25 0.96
N GLN A 177 9.75 -8.20 0.22
CA GLN A 177 9.93 -8.34 -1.23
C GLN A 177 8.97 -7.45 -2.05
N ASN A 178 9.24 -7.29 -3.35
CA ASN A 178 8.41 -6.62 -4.37
C ASN A 178 8.20 -5.10 -4.24
N GLY A 179 8.87 -4.46 -3.26
CA GLY A 179 8.73 -3.03 -3.04
C GLY A 179 7.34 -2.61 -2.54
N VAL A 180 7.14 -1.31 -2.33
CA VAL A 180 5.88 -0.75 -1.85
C VAL A 180 4.96 -0.39 -3.01
N VAL A 181 3.72 -0.87 -2.98
CA VAL A 181 2.66 -0.37 -3.85
C VAL A 181 1.94 0.79 -3.14
N PHE A 182 1.76 1.92 -3.80
CA PHE A 182 1.15 3.11 -3.18
C PHE A 182 -0.23 3.41 -3.76
N PHE A 183 -0.94 2.41 -4.27
CA PHE A 183 -2.31 2.63 -4.75
C PHE A 183 -3.29 1.59 -4.22
N PRO A 184 -4.57 1.97 -4.06
CA PRO A 184 -5.61 1.20 -3.37
C PRO A 184 -5.82 -0.22 -3.91
N GLY A 185 -6.46 -1.08 -3.12
CA GLY A 185 -6.70 -2.50 -3.45
C GLY A 185 -6.09 -3.50 -2.47
N SER A 186 -6.08 -3.23 -1.17
CA SER A 186 -5.53 -4.15 -0.18
C SER A 186 -6.03 -3.93 1.22
N THR A 187 -5.87 -4.93 2.08
CA THR A 187 -6.18 -4.84 3.50
C THR A 187 -5.41 -5.91 4.30
N PRO A 188 -4.94 -5.60 5.51
CA PRO A 188 -4.42 -6.60 6.43
C PRO A 188 -5.55 -7.52 6.90
N LEU A 189 -5.22 -8.78 7.18
CA LEU A 189 -6.17 -9.81 7.60
C LEU A 189 -5.96 -10.15 9.07
N TYR A 190 -7.06 -10.25 9.82
CA TYR A 190 -7.06 -10.55 11.26
C TYR A 190 -7.95 -11.73 11.60
N ILE A 191 -7.51 -12.52 12.59
CA ILE A 191 -8.32 -13.55 13.26
C ILE A 191 -8.14 -13.34 14.76
N ASN A 192 -9.24 -13.23 15.52
CA ASN A 192 -9.20 -12.96 16.97
C ASN A 192 -8.31 -11.76 17.34
N ASN A 193 -8.36 -10.69 16.53
CA ASN A 193 -7.56 -9.47 16.67
C ASN A 193 -6.04 -9.68 16.58
N GLN A 194 -5.61 -10.81 16.01
CA GLN A 194 -4.22 -11.05 15.65
C GLN A 194 -4.07 -10.95 14.15
N ILE A 195 -3.05 -10.23 13.69
CA ILE A 195 -2.73 -10.19 12.27
C ILE A 195 -2.30 -11.59 11.83
N VAL A 196 -2.87 -12.05 10.71
CA VAL A 196 -2.57 -13.36 10.12
C VAL A 196 -2.02 -13.27 8.71
N GLY A 197 -1.94 -12.05 8.16
CA GLY A 197 -1.36 -11.79 6.86
C GLY A 197 -2.01 -10.63 6.14
N GLY A 198 -2.00 -10.67 4.81
CA GLY A 198 -2.49 -9.58 3.97
C GLY A 198 -3.25 -10.07 2.75
N PHE A 199 -4.16 -9.22 2.27
CA PHE A 199 -4.92 -9.43 1.06
C PHE A 199 -4.66 -8.30 0.07
N GLY A 200 -4.35 -8.67 -1.17
CA GLY A 200 -4.09 -7.74 -2.26
C GLY A 200 -4.95 -8.05 -3.48
N VAL A 201 -5.47 -7.00 -4.09
CA VAL A 201 -6.34 -7.03 -5.27
C VAL A 201 -5.80 -6.02 -6.29
N SER A 202 -5.74 -6.44 -7.56
CA SER A 202 -5.34 -5.55 -8.66
C SER A 202 -6.01 -5.96 -9.96
N GLY A 203 -6.52 -5.02 -10.74
CA GLY A 203 -6.95 -5.31 -12.12
C GLY A 203 -7.79 -4.26 -12.84
N ASP A 204 -8.38 -3.29 -12.15
CA ASP A 204 -9.18 -2.21 -12.75
C ASP A 204 -8.84 -0.86 -12.09
N GLY A 205 -9.75 0.12 -12.11
CA GLY A 205 -9.60 1.37 -11.38
C GLY A 205 -9.46 1.15 -9.87
N VAL A 206 -8.66 1.99 -9.23
CA VAL A 206 -8.31 1.86 -7.81
C VAL A 206 -9.52 1.88 -6.85
N ASP A 207 -10.59 2.57 -7.23
CA ASP A 207 -11.83 2.57 -6.44
C ASP A 207 -12.59 1.24 -6.58
N GLN A 208 -12.50 0.54 -7.72
CA GLN A 208 -13.02 -0.83 -7.87
C GLN A 208 -12.18 -1.86 -7.13
N ASP A 209 -10.85 -1.72 -7.17
CA ASP A 209 -9.94 -2.57 -6.40
C ASP A 209 -10.31 -2.54 -4.90
N ASP A 210 -10.62 -1.36 -4.36
CA ASP A 210 -11.03 -1.21 -2.95
C ASP A 210 -12.37 -1.87 -2.62
N VAL A 211 -13.38 -1.72 -3.48
CA VAL A 211 -14.68 -2.39 -3.31
C VAL A 211 -14.51 -3.90 -3.26
N VAL A 212 -13.73 -4.44 -4.20
CA VAL A 212 -13.46 -5.88 -4.29
C VAL A 212 -12.65 -6.36 -3.08
N THR A 213 -11.67 -5.57 -2.63
CA THR A 213 -10.86 -5.87 -1.44
C THR A 213 -11.75 -6.01 -0.20
N TYR A 214 -12.61 -5.02 0.05
CA TYR A 214 -13.50 -5.03 1.22
C TYR A 214 -14.42 -6.26 1.24
N LEU A 215 -15.05 -6.55 0.10
CA LEU A 215 -15.96 -7.70 -0.03
C LEU A 215 -15.20 -9.03 0.06
N GLY A 216 -13.98 -9.10 -0.47
CA GLY A 216 -13.15 -10.31 -0.43
C GLY A 216 -12.58 -10.62 0.95
N ALA A 217 -12.45 -9.62 1.82
CA ALA A 217 -11.85 -9.76 3.16
C ALA A 217 -12.85 -9.60 4.31
N THR A 218 -14.16 -9.50 4.05
CA THR A 218 -15.17 -9.06 5.05
C THR A 218 -15.09 -9.78 6.40
N GLU A 219 -14.79 -11.08 6.43
CA GLU A 219 -14.69 -11.88 7.67
C GLU A 219 -13.34 -11.75 8.39
N PHE A 220 -12.38 -11.05 7.80
CA PHE A 220 -10.99 -10.92 8.26
C PHE A 220 -10.57 -9.45 8.42
N LEU A 221 -11.48 -8.49 8.23
CA LEU A 221 -11.19 -7.08 8.42
C LEU A 221 -10.87 -6.77 9.89
N PRO A 222 -10.05 -5.74 10.18
CA PRO A 222 -9.88 -5.23 11.53
C PRO A 222 -11.23 -4.79 12.10
N ASP A 223 -11.45 -5.08 13.37
CA ASP A 223 -12.72 -4.77 14.06
C ASP A 223 -12.94 -3.26 14.26
N GLY A 224 -11.88 -2.45 14.18
CA GLY A 224 -11.92 -1.01 14.46
C GLY A 224 -12.18 -0.68 15.92
N VAL A 225 -12.04 -1.65 16.82
CA VAL A 225 -12.23 -1.48 18.27
C VAL A 225 -10.94 -1.85 18.99
N ASN A 226 -10.46 -3.07 18.79
CA ASN A 226 -9.19 -3.53 19.34
C ASN A 226 -8.04 -3.29 18.37
N ILE A 227 -8.32 -3.38 17.07
CA ILE A 227 -7.38 -3.03 16.00
C ILE A 227 -7.88 -1.74 15.33
N PRO A 228 -7.24 -0.59 15.59
CA PRO A 228 -7.64 0.66 14.95
C PRO A 228 -7.41 0.58 13.44
N ARG A 229 -8.35 1.08 12.66
CA ARG A 229 -8.17 1.32 11.23
C ARG A 229 -7.50 2.67 11.02
N ALA A 230 -6.76 2.81 9.92
CA ALA A 230 -6.20 4.11 9.52
C ALA A 230 -7.25 5.24 9.53
N ASP A 231 -8.50 4.93 9.18
CA ASP A 231 -9.59 5.90 9.18
C ASP A 231 -10.12 6.29 10.58
N GLN A 232 -9.45 5.86 11.63
CA GLN A 232 -9.65 6.31 13.02
C GLN A 232 -8.45 7.11 13.53
N VAL A 233 -7.41 7.27 12.70
CA VAL A 233 -6.16 7.96 13.01
C VAL A 233 -6.09 9.28 12.26
N PHE A 234 -5.45 10.27 12.88
CA PHE A 234 -5.18 11.59 12.31
C PHE A 234 -3.68 11.82 12.27
N VAL A 235 -3.20 12.40 11.18
CA VAL A 235 -1.84 12.95 11.06
C VAL A 235 -2.00 14.42 10.69
N ASP A 236 -1.28 15.32 11.36
CA ASP A 236 -1.37 16.77 11.14
C ASP A 236 -2.81 17.32 11.07
N GLY A 237 -3.69 16.79 11.91
CA GLY A 237 -5.11 17.17 11.96
C GLY A 237 -5.98 16.62 10.83
N VAL A 238 -5.44 15.77 9.95
CA VAL A 238 -6.14 15.16 8.81
C VAL A 238 -6.34 13.67 9.04
N ARG A 239 -7.60 13.23 8.89
CA ARG A 239 -8.00 11.84 9.02
C ARG A 239 -7.44 11.02 7.87
N LEU A 240 -6.76 9.91 8.16
CA LEU A 240 -6.21 9.05 7.13
C LEU A 240 -7.31 8.25 6.40
N PRO A 241 -7.11 7.90 5.12
CA PRO A 241 -8.01 7.00 4.41
C PRO A 241 -7.68 5.53 4.71
N TYR A 242 -8.70 4.67 4.71
CA TYR A 242 -8.56 3.22 4.81
C TYR A 242 -9.06 2.55 3.52
N GLN A 243 -10.39 2.38 3.40
CA GLN A 243 -11.06 1.93 2.17
C GLN A 243 -11.91 3.05 1.60
N LYS A 244 -12.01 3.17 0.27
CA LYS A 244 -12.90 4.13 -0.38
C LYS A 244 -13.97 3.43 -1.22
N PHE A 245 -15.21 3.84 -1.02
CA PHE A 245 -16.36 3.39 -1.80
C PHE A 245 -16.88 4.50 -2.71
N LEU A 246 -17.60 4.11 -3.76
CA LEU A 246 -18.27 5.03 -4.66
C LEU A 246 -19.32 5.84 -3.88
N ARG A 247 -19.26 7.17 -3.96
CA ARG A 247 -20.27 8.06 -3.32
C ARG A 247 -21.67 7.84 -3.89
N ASN A 248 -21.74 7.56 -5.20
CA ASN A 248 -22.96 7.17 -5.88
C ASN A 248 -22.71 5.82 -6.57
N PRO A 249 -23.15 4.69 -5.99
CA PRO A 249 -22.86 3.36 -6.53
C PRO A 249 -23.60 3.06 -7.85
N PHE A 250 -24.53 3.91 -8.28
CA PHE A 250 -25.29 3.76 -9.53
C PHE A 250 -24.89 4.75 -10.64
N GLY A 251 -23.97 5.69 -10.39
CA GLY A 251 -23.70 6.82 -11.27
C GLY A 251 -24.45 8.07 -10.85
#